data_AF-A0A7W7RPF3-F1
#
_entry.id   AF-A0A7W7RPF3-F1
#
_cell.length_a   1.000
_cell.length_b   1.000
_cell.length_c   1.000
_cell.angle_alpha   90.00
_cell.angle_beta   90.00
_cell.angle_gamma   90.00
#
_symmetry.space_group_name_H-M   'P 1'
#
loop_
_entity.id
_entity.type
_entity.pdbx_description
1 polymer ?
#
loop_
_entity_poly.entity_id
_entity_poly.type
_entity_poly.pdbx_seq_one_letter_code
_entity_poly.pdbx_strand_id
1 'polypeptide(L)'
;MPRALPHPERRPVLVTGASSGIGSAVAVGLAAAGYPVALGARRTAICEELAVRIRADGGEAAALALDVTSDESVSSFVAGAEQVLGTAEVVVTCAGEVTPENAYETATPDFEAQLQLNLVGTQRFVAKVAPAMATRHRGDIVFVSSDVVRLPRPRMGAYVAAKNGVEGLARHDRFLNPCDVAAAVLAVISMPRGAHVTLLEAEPEAPLPAERPARGAACPLIGGACGSGTVRGAWCPGRGPRSSSCPKVGDTFQ
;
A
#
# COMPACT_ATOMS: atom_id res chain seq x y z
N MET A 1 1.70 -26.98 4.89
CA MET A 1 1.57 -25.51 5.01
C MET A 1 1.13 -25.19 6.43
N PRO A 2 1.74 -24.23 7.16
CA PRO A 2 1.36 -23.97 8.54
C PRO A 2 -0.10 -23.50 8.62
N ARG A 3 -0.88 -24.18 9.47
CA ARG A 3 -2.23 -23.81 9.91
C ARG A 3 -2.08 -22.62 10.86
N ALA A 4 -2.70 -21.48 10.54
CA ALA A 4 -2.84 -20.35 11.47
C ALA A 4 -4.29 -19.85 11.48
N LEU A 5 -5.17 -20.65 12.08
CA LEU A 5 -6.35 -20.19 12.78
C LEU A 5 -6.08 -20.64 14.22
N PRO A 6 -5.99 -19.74 15.21
CA PRO A 6 -7.22 -19.13 15.70
C PRO A 6 -7.04 -17.70 16.25
N HIS A 7 -7.91 -16.77 15.89
CA HIS A 7 -8.42 -15.80 16.88
C HIS A 7 -9.85 -15.46 16.50
N PRO A 8 -10.82 -16.01 17.24
CA PRO A 8 -11.72 -15.11 17.96
C PRO A 8 -12.25 -15.68 19.30
N GLU A 9 -11.95 -14.97 20.38
CA GLU A 9 -12.89 -14.53 21.42
C GLU A 9 -12.53 -13.04 21.60
N ARG A 10 -13.44 -12.09 21.47
CA ARG A 10 -13.79 -11.45 20.18
C ARG A 10 -12.72 -10.41 19.81
N ARG A 11 -12.50 -10.13 18.51
CA ARG A 11 -11.60 -9.05 18.04
C ARG A 11 -12.31 -8.15 17.03
N PRO A 12 -13.18 -7.22 17.45
CA PRO A 12 -13.97 -6.39 16.54
C PRO A 12 -13.10 -5.66 15.50
N VAL A 13 -13.48 -5.78 14.23
CA VAL A 13 -12.72 -5.25 13.09
C VAL A 13 -13.49 -4.14 12.39
N LEU A 14 -12.83 -3.02 12.17
CA LEU A 14 -13.32 -1.93 11.35
C LEU A 14 -12.77 -2.07 9.92
N VAL A 15 -13.64 -2.24 8.94
CA VAL A 15 -13.25 -2.30 7.52
C VAL A 15 -13.78 -1.08 6.79
N THR A 16 -12.88 -0.23 6.30
CA THR A 16 -13.24 0.94 5.50
C THR A 16 -13.31 0.57 4.03
N GLY A 17 -14.15 1.24 3.24
CA GLY A 17 -14.32 0.91 1.82
C GLY A 17 -14.99 -0.43 1.58
N ALA A 18 -15.80 -0.91 2.52
CA ALA A 18 -16.39 -2.26 2.49
C ALA A 18 -17.44 -2.49 1.39
N SER A 19 -17.88 -1.42 0.71
CA SER A 19 -18.92 -1.51 -0.34
C SER A 19 -18.49 -2.23 -1.64
N SER A 20 -17.20 -2.52 -1.85
CA SER A 20 -16.74 -3.17 -3.08
C SER A 20 -15.32 -3.74 -2.96
N GLY A 21 -14.95 -4.59 -3.94
CA GLY A 21 -13.57 -5.02 -4.17
C GLY A 21 -12.90 -5.64 -2.94
N ILE A 22 -11.65 -5.22 -2.68
CA ILE A 22 -10.81 -5.74 -1.59
C ILE A 22 -11.51 -5.57 -0.23
N GLY A 23 -12.10 -4.41 0.06
CA GLY A 23 -12.78 -4.17 1.32
C GLY A 23 -13.93 -5.15 1.57
N SER A 24 -14.75 -5.40 0.56
CA SER A 24 -15.85 -6.39 0.66
C SER A 24 -15.34 -7.81 0.88
N ALA A 25 -14.29 -8.22 0.15
CA ALA A 25 -13.70 -9.55 0.26
C ALA A 25 -13.02 -9.78 1.62
N VAL A 26 -12.30 -8.76 2.12
CA VAL A 26 -11.68 -8.77 3.45
C VAL A 26 -12.75 -8.94 4.52
N ALA A 27 -13.84 -8.19 4.44
CA ALA A 27 -14.90 -8.28 5.42
C ALA A 27 -15.57 -9.66 5.47
N VAL A 28 -15.88 -10.24 4.31
CA VAL A 28 -16.41 -11.61 4.22
C VAL A 28 -15.42 -12.62 4.81
N GLY A 29 -14.15 -12.54 4.44
CA GLY A 29 -13.12 -13.45 4.92
C GLY A 29 -12.90 -13.38 6.43
N LEU A 30 -12.90 -12.17 7.00
CA LEU A 30 -12.78 -11.96 8.44
C LEU A 30 -14.00 -12.48 9.20
N ALA A 31 -15.20 -12.23 8.70
CA ALA A 31 -16.42 -12.72 9.32
C ALA A 31 -16.50 -14.26 9.28
N ALA A 32 -16.13 -14.86 8.15
CA ALA A 32 -16.04 -16.33 8.04
C ALA A 32 -14.97 -16.94 8.97
N ALA A 33 -13.94 -16.16 9.34
CA ALA A 33 -12.95 -16.54 10.33
C ALA A 33 -13.40 -16.29 11.79
N GLY A 34 -14.63 -15.79 12.01
CA GLY A 34 -15.25 -15.60 13.32
C GLY A 34 -15.04 -14.21 13.94
N TYR A 35 -14.54 -13.23 13.18
CA TYR A 35 -14.39 -11.86 13.66
C TYR A 35 -15.72 -11.09 13.56
N PRO A 36 -16.09 -10.28 14.56
CA PRO A 36 -17.14 -9.28 14.40
C PRO A 36 -16.66 -8.15 13.49
N VAL A 37 -17.41 -7.80 12.43
CA VAL A 37 -16.96 -6.82 11.43
C VAL A 37 -17.91 -5.63 11.30
N ALA A 38 -17.38 -4.41 11.48
CA ALA A 38 -18.04 -3.17 11.12
C ALA A 38 -17.67 -2.77 9.68
N LEU A 39 -18.68 -2.67 8.82
CA LEU A 39 -18.58 -2.35 7.40
C LEU A 39 -18.83 -0.85 7.21
N GLY A 40 -17.78 -0.10 6.84
CA GLY A 40 -17.87 1.34 6.61
C GLY A 40 -17.72 1.71 5.14
N ALA A 41 -18.72 2.40 4.58
CA ALA A 41 -18.59 3.12 3.31
C ALA A 41 -19.69 4.21 3.16
N ARG A 42 -19.54 5.07 2.14
CA ARG A 42 -20.56 6.08 1.77
C ARG A 42 -21.86 5.43 1.29
N ARG A 43 -21.75 4.31 0.56
CA ARG A 43 -22.90 3.55 0.01
C ARG A 43 -23.43 2.57 1.06
N THR A 44 -24.06 3.09 2.10
CA THR A 44 -24.50 2.29 3.27
C THR A 44 -25.43 1.15 2.88
N ALA A 45 -26.33 1.33 1.89
CA ALA A 45 -27.22 0.28 1.43
C ALA A 45 -26.47 -0.99 0.96
N ILE A 46 -25.37 -0.83 0.23
CA ILE A 46 -24.54 -1.95 -0.23
C ILE A 46 -23.84 -2.63 0.96
N CYS A 47 -23.36 -1.85 1.92
CA CYS A 47 -22.79 -2.39 3.15
C CYS A 47 -23.84 -3.18 3.95
N GLU A 48 -25.08 -2.72 4.00
CA GLU A 48 -26.18 -3.43 4.68
C GLU A 48 -26.52 -4.75 4.00
N GLU A 49 -26.62 -4.77 2.67
CA GLU A 49 -26.81 -6.01 1.92
C GLU A 49 -25.66 -7.01 2.17
N LEU A 50 -24.42 -6.52 2.28
CA LEU A 50 -23.28 -7.35 2.66
C LEU A 50 -23.38 -7.84 4.11
N ALA A 51 -23.78 -6.97 5.05
CA ALA A 51 -23.94 -7.33 6.46
C ALA A 51 -25.02 -8.40 6.65
N VAL A 52 -26.15 -8.28 5.93
CA VAL A 52 -27.24 -9.27 5.92
C VAL A 52 -26.72 -10.62 5.47
N ARG A 53 -25.96 -10.67 4.37
CA ARG A 53 -25.36 -11.92 3.87
C ARG A 53 -24.39 -12.53 4.88
N ILE A 54 -23.48 -11.74 5.42
CA ILE A 54 -22.52 -12.20 6.44
C ILE A 54 -23.24 -12.80 7.66
N ARG A 55 -24.32 -12.15 8.11
CA ARG A 55 -25.13 -12.66 9.24
C ARG A 55 -25.89 -13.94 8.88
N ALA A 56 -26.42 -14.03 7.66
CA ALA A 56 -27.06 -15.25 7.17
C ALA A 56 -26.07 -16.44 7.11
N ASP A 57 -24.79 -16.18 6.85
CA ASP A 57 -23.72 -17.18 6.83
C ASP A 57 -23.18 -17.50 8.25
N GLY A 58 -23.81 -16.97 9.31
CA GLY A 58 -23.47 -17.23 10.70
C GLY A 58 -22.37 -16.34 11.30
N GLY A 59 -21.91 -15.32 10.56
CA GLY A 59 -20.98 -14.31 11.05
C GLY A 59 -21.66 -13.17 11.80
N GLU A 60 -20.84 -12.29 12.40
CA GLU A 60 -21.32 -11.07 13.06
C GLU A 60 -20.87 -9.84 12.27
N ALA A 61 -21.83 -9.03 11.79
CA ALA A 61 -21.52 -7.82 11.05
C ALA A 61 -22.52 -6.69 11.30
N ALA A 62 -22.02 -5.46 11.28
CA ALA A 62 -22.80 -4.23 11.33
C ALA A 62 -22.37 -3.29 10.20
N ALA A 63 -23.32 -2.69 9.48
CA ALA A 63 -23.02 -1.68 8.48
C ALA A 63 -23.31 -0.30 9.04
N LEU A 64 -22.38 0.63 8.81
CA LEU A 64 -22.48 1.99 9.31
C LEU A 64 -22.00 2.94 8.22
N ALA A 65 -22.64 4.12 8.12
CA ALA A 65 -22.22 5.14 7.18
C ALA A 65 -20.80 5.62 7.52
N LEU A 66 -19.94 5.70 6.50
CA LEU A 66 -18.57 6.18 6.66
C LEU A 66 -18.10 6.95 5.43
N ASP A 67 -17.78 8.22 5.63
CA ASP A 67 -16.93 9.01 4.77
C ASP A 67 -15.57 9.21 5.43
N VAL A 68 -14.53 8.60 4.86
CA VAL A 68 -13.17 8.68 5.41
C VAL A 68 -12.52 10.06 5.23
N THR A 69 -13.15 10.96 4.49
CA THR A 69 -12.68 12.35 4.32
C THR A 69 -13.16 13.28 5.43
N SER A 70 -14.05 12.83 6.33
CA SER A 70 -14.62 13.62 7.42
C SER A 70 -14.27 13.07 8.81
N ASP A 71 -13.69 13.92 9.67
CA ASP A 71 -13.31 13.55 11.05
C ASP A 71 -14.53 13.18 11.92
N GLU A 72 -15.64 13.89 11.71
CA GLU A 72 -16.91 13.61 12.39
C GLU A 72 -17.47 12.26 11.94
N SER A 73 -17.43 11.97 10.63
CA SER A 73 -17.91 10.69 10.11
C SER A 73 -17.06 9.52 10.64
N VAL A 74 -15.73 9.65 10.65
CA VAL A 74 -14.83 8.65 11.23
C VAL A 74 -15.13 8.45 12.72
N SER A 75 -15.32 9.54 13.47
CA SER A 75 -15.62 9.47 14.91
C SER A 75 -16.95 8.77 15.20
N SER A 76 -18.00 9.12 14.46
CA SER A 76 -19.32 8.51 14.59
C SER A 76 -19.32 7.05 14.18
N PHE A 77 -18.60 6.69 13.11
CA PHE A 77 -18.45 5.31 12.68
C PHE A 77 -17.75 4.44 13.73
N VAL A 78 -16.62 4.90 14.28
CA VAL A 78 -15.89 4.17 15.34
C VAL A 78 -16.77 4.01 16.58
N ALA A 79 -17.42 5.08 17.04
CA ALA A 79 -18.29 5.02 18.22
C ALA A 79 -19.47 4.06 18.01
N GLY A 80 -20.14 4.12 16.85
CA GLY A 80 -21.24 3.22 16.53
C GLY A 80 -20.78 1.76 16.42
N ALA A 81 -19.61 1.51 15.83
CA ALA A 81 -19.04 0.17 15.75
C ALA A 81 -18.74 -0.38 17.15
N GLU A 82 -18.16 0.44 18.03
CA GLU A 82 -17.84 0.04 19.41
C GLU A 82 -19.07 -0.22 20.27
N GLN A 83 -20.16 0.52 20.04
CA GLN A 83 -21.45 0.27 20.71
C GLN A 83 -22.06 -1.08 20.32
N VAL A 84 -21.94 -1.48 19.05
CA VAL A 84 -22.58 -2.70 18.54
C VAL A 84 -21.70 -3.93 18.74
N LEU A 85 -20.41 -3.82 18.45
CA LEU A 85 -19.48 -4.96 18.39
C LEU A 85 -18.50 -4.99 19.58
N GLY A 86 -18.43 -3.94 20.39
CA GLY A 86 -17.42 -3.78 21.43
C GLY A 86 -16.15 -3.09 20.92
N THR A 87 -15.19 -2.87 21.81
CA THR A 87 -13.96 -2.12 21.54
C THR A 87 -13.26 -2.55 20.25
N ALA A 88 -13.01 -1.60 19.35
CA ALA A 88 -12.41 -1.87 18.05
C ALA A 88 -10.95 -2.28 18.21
N GLU A 89 -10.58 -3.48 17.76
CA GLU A 89 -9.23 -4.01 17.93
C GLU A 89 -8.42 -4.05 16.65
N VAL A 90 -9.07 -4.23 15.51
CA VAL A 90 -8.39 -4.26 14.22
C VAL A 90 -9.02 -3.20 13.33
N VAL A 91 -8.19 -2.47 12.59
CA VAL A 91 -8.65 -1.57 11.54
C VAL A 91 -8.00 -1.95 10.24
N VAL A 92 -8.80 -2.16 9.20
CA VAL A 92 -8.30 -2.39 7.83
C VAL A 92 -8.72 -1.23 6.95
N THR A 93 -7.74 -0.41 6.55
CA THR A 93 -8.00 0.80 5.75
C THR A 93 -8.02 0.46 4.27
N CYS A 94 -9.18 0.00 3.75
CA CYS A 94 -9.34 -0.35 2.33
C CYS A 94 -9.97 0.75 1.49
N ALA A 95 -10.52 1.81 2.10
CA ALA A 95 -11.08 2.94 1.37
C ALA A 95 -10.02 3.59 0.48
N GLY A 96 -10.33 3.72 -0.80
CA GLY A 96 -9.47 4.31 -1.78
C GLY A 96 -10.11 4.29 -3.16
N GLU A 97 -9.71 5.23 -3.99
CA GLU A 97 -10.19 5.38 -5.36
C GLU A 97 -9.05 5.98 -6.19
N VAL A 98 -9.02 5.64 -7.47
CA VAL A 98 -8.07 6.18 -8.43
C VAL A 98 -8.85 6.92 -9.51
N THR A 99 -8.49 8.18 -9.75
CA THR A 99 -8.99 8.95 -10.89
C THR A 99 -7.83 9.12 -11.87
N PRO A 100 -7.81 8.37 -13.00
CA PRO A 100 -6.66 8.38 -13.89
C PRO A 100 -6.55 9.66 -14.73
N GLU A 101 -5.45 10.39 -14.58
CA GLU A 101 -5.19 11.64 -15.28
C GLU A 101 -3.70 11.95 -15.41
N ASN A 102 -3.30 12.64 -16.47
CA ASN A 102 -1.91 13.07 -16.61
C ASN A 102 -1.56 14.07 -15.51
N ALA A 103 -0.39 13.90 -14.88
CA ALA A 103 -0.02 14.68 -13.70
C ALA A 103 0.04 16.20 -13.94
N TYR A 104 0.28 16.65 -15.17
CA TYR A 104 0.30 18.07 -15.54
C TYR A 104 -1.09 18.63 -15.90
N GLU A 105 -2.11 17.77 -16.04
CA GLU A 105 -3.50 18.15 -16.34
C GLU A 105 -4.36 18.15 -15.08
N THR A 106 -3.94 17.42 -14.04
CA THR A 106 -4.66 17.35 -12.77
C THR A 106 -4.66 18.69 -12.06
N ALA A 107 -5.85 19.26 -11.87
CA ALA A 107 -6.04 20.46 -11.08
C ALA A 107 -5.70 20.18 -9.60
N THR A 108 -5.12 21.18 -8.93
CA THR A 108 -4.74 21.05 -7.50
C THR A 108 -5.88 20.54 -6.61
N PRO A 109 -7.14 20.99 -6.75
CA PRO A 109 -8.25 20.47 -5.93
C PRO A 109 -8.51 18.97 -6.15
N ASP A 110 -8.34 18.46 -7.36
CA ASP A 110 -8.55 17.03 -7.68
C ASP A 110 -7.40 16.17 -7.14
N PHE A 111 -6.17 16.70 -7.21
CA PHE A 111 -5.01 16.08 -6.56
C PHE A 111 -5.21 16.01 -5.04
N GLU A 112 -5.62 17.12 -4.42
CA GLU A 112 -5.92 17.20 -3.00
C GLU A 112 -7.04 16.25 -2.60
N ALA A 113 -8.11 16.15 -3.39
CA ALA A 113 -9.21 15.21 -3.13
C ALA A 113 -8.71 13.75 -3.12
N GLN A 114 -7.84 13.37 -4.05
CA GLN A 114 -7.24 12.02 -4.06
C GLN A 114 -6.34 11.78 -2.85
N LEU A 115 -5.56 12.78 -2.40
CA LEU A 115 -4.78 12.67 -1.15
C LEU A 115 -5.68 12.59 0.09
N GLN A 116 -6.74 13.40 0.15
CA GLN A 116 -7.69 13.44 1.26
C GLN A 116 -8.36 12.09 1.45
N LEU A 117 -8.75 11.44 0.35
CA LEU A 117 -9.36 10.12 0.38
C LEU A 117 -8.35 9.02 0.70
N ASN A 118 -7.28 8.91 -0.09
CA ASN A 118 -6.42 7.71 -0.08
C ASN A 118 -5.35 7.73 1.02
N LEU A 119 -4.91 8.91 1.46
CA LEU A 119 -3.87 9.09 2.47
C LEU A 119 -4.44 9.65 3.77
N VAL A 120 -5.03 10.84 3.72
CA VAL A 120 -5.49 11.51 4.95
C VAL A 120 -6.64 10.71 5.59
N GLY A 121 -7.53 10.12 4.80
CA GLY A 121 -8.57 9.23 5.33
C GLY A 121 -8.02 8.02 6.09
N THR A 122 -6.91 7.46 5.63
CA THR A 122 -6.17 6.41 6.35
C THR A 122 -5.59 6.95 7.66
N GLN A 123 -4.96 8.13 7.61
CA GLN A 123 -4.38 8.77 8.79
C GLN A 123 -5.44 9.14 9.85
N ARG A 124 -6.66 9.54 9.46
CA ARG A 124 -7.76 9.84 10.38
C ARG A 124 -8.13 8.64 11.23
N PHE A 125 -8.15 7.44 10.65
CA PHE A 125 -8.36 6.21 11.42
C PHE A 125 -7.22 5.97 12.41
N VAL A 126 -5.97 6.15 11.98
CA VAL A 126 -4.82 6.05 12.89
C VAL A 126 -4.95 7.03 14.06
N ALA A 127 -5.21 8.31 13.78
CA ALA A 127 -5.38 9.32 14.82
C ALA A 127 -6.54 8.99 15.78
N LYS A 128 -7.62 8.40 15.26
CA LYS A 128 -8.80 8.06 16.06
C LYS A 128 -8.60 6.83 16.94
N VAL A 129 -7.99 5.76 16.43
CA VAL A 129 -7.95 4.46 17.12
C VAL A 129 -6.61 4.16 17.79
N ALA A 130 -5.50 4.66 17.25
CA ALA A 130 -4.16 4.31 17.72
C ALA A 130 -3.88 4.76 19.16
N PRO A 131 -4.33 5.95 19.63
CA PRO A 131 -4.11 6.34 21.03
C PRO A 131 -4.72 5.34 22.02
N ALA A 132 -5.97 4.93 21.80
CA ALA A 132 -6.65 3.96 22.66
C ALA A 132 -6.01 2.56 22.56
N MET A 133 -5.59 2.14 21.37
CA MET A 133 -4.83 0.90 21.15
C MET A 133 -3.50 0.90 21.91
N ALA A 134 -2.78 2.02 21.88
CA ALA A 134 -1.51 2.19 22.57
C ALA A 134 -1.68 2.14 24.09
N THR A 135 -2.69 2.85 24.65
CA THR A 135 -2.96 2.84 26.10
C THR A 135 -3.23 1.44 26.65
N ARG A 136 -3.94 0.60 25.89
CA ARG A 136 -4.25 -0.79 26.30
C ARG A 136 -3.25 -1.83 25.79
N HIS A 137 -2.18 -1.38 25.12
CA HIS A 137 -1.16 -2.23 24.49
C HIS A 137 -1.75 -3.35 23.61
N ARG A 138 -2.86 -3.06 22.91
CA ARG A 138 -3.60 -4.07 22.13
C ARG A 138 -4.37 -3.44 20.99
N GLY A 139 -4.05 -3.88 19.78
CA GLY A 139 -4.76 -3.56 18.55
C GLY A 139 -3.83 -3.58 17.33
N ASP A 140 -4.40 -3.75 16.16
CA ASP A 140 -3.68 -3.89 14.90
C ASP A 140 -4.27 -2.94 13.84
N ILE A 141 -3.40 -2.26 13.10
CA ILE A 141 -3.80 -1.44 11.95
C ILE A 141 -3.19 -2.02 10.69
N VAL A 142 -4.04 -2.41 9.75
CA VAL A 142 -3.66 -2.98 8.46
C VAL A 142 -3.90 -1.93 7.38
N PHE A 143 -2.81 -1.50 6.76
CA PHE A 143 -2.83 -0.54 5.66
C PHE A 143 -2.92 -1.25 4.32
N VAL A 144 -3.92 -0.92 3.51
CA VAL A 144 -4.00 -1.39 2.12
C VAL A 144 -3.24 -0.42 1.22
N SER A 145 -1.98 -0.76 0.93
CA SER A 145 -1.14 -0.07 -0.07
C SER A 145 -1.51 -0.48 -1.51
N SER A 146 -0.62 -0.29 -2.46
CA SER A 146 -0.77 -0.70 -3.85
C SER A 146 0.59 -0.95 -4.49
N ASP A 147 0.63 -1.89 -5.43
CA ASP A 147 1.79 -2.19 -6.26
C ASP A 147 2.34 -0.97 -7.03
N VAL A 148 1.52 0.05 -7.26
CA VAL A 148 1.94 1.31 -7.90
C VAL A 148 3.00 2.08 -7.12
N VAL A 149 3.21 1.76 -5.84
CA VAL A 149 4.32 2.32 -5.06
C VAL A 149 5.67 1.83 -5.59
N ARG A 150 5.76 0.55 -5.96
CA ARG A 150 6.95 -0.05 -6.56
C ARG A 150 7.04 0.21 -8.07
N LEU A 151 5.90 0.07 -8.76
CA LEU A 151 5.81 0.20 -10.21
C LEU A 151 4.76 1.25 -10.58
N PRO A 152 5.10 2.55 -10.52
CA PRO A 152 4.19 3.62 -10.86
C PRO A 152 3.62 3.47 -12.27
N ARG A 153 2.30 3.54 -12.40
CA ARG A 153 1.61 3.51 -13.70
C ARG A 153 1.39 4.93 -14.22
N PRO A 154 1.46 5.15 -15.54
CA PRO A 154 1.08 6.42 -16.14
C PRO A 154 -0.34 6.81 -15.71
N ARG A 155 -0.57 8.12 -15.64
CA ARG A 155 -1.85 8.73 -15.28
C ARG A 155 -2.36 8.45 -13.86
N MET A 156 -1.49 8.06 -12.93
CA MET A 156 -1.88 7.80 -11.53
C MET A 156 -1.11 8.67 -10.53
N GLY A 157 -0.64 9.85 -10.93
CA GLY A 157 0.29 10.67 -10.13
C GLY A 157 -0.19 10.94 -8.70
N ALA A 158 -1.42 11.43 -8.53
CA ALA A 158 -2.00 11.69 -7.20
C ALA A 158 -2.16 10.41 -6.37
N TYR A 159 -2.62 9.33 -6.99
CA TYR A 159 -2.82 8.04 -6.33
C TYR A 159 -1.48 7.40 -5.91
N VAL A 160 -0.45 7.45 -6.76
CA VAL A 160 0.92 7.01 -6.46
C VAL A 160 1.47 7.81 -5.29
N ALA A 161 1.32 9.14 -5.29
CA ALA A 161 1.75 9.99 -4.19
C ALA A 161 1.03 9.61 -2.88
N ALA A 162 -0.29 9.42 -2.93
CA ALA A 162 -1.07 9.02 -1.77
C ALA A 162 -0.61 7.67 -1.19
N LYS A 163 -0.46 6.64 -2.03
CA LYS A 163 -0.06 5.29 -1.59
C LYS A 163 1.38 5.22 -1.12
N ASN A 164 2.29 6.01 -1.71
CA ASN A 164 3.63 6.23 -1.14
C ASN A 164 3.52 6.85 0.26
N GLY A 165 2.65 7.84 0.44
CA GLY A 165 2.38 8.43 1.74
C GLY A 165 1.81 7.43 2.76
N VAL A 166 0.97 6.49 2.33
CA VAL A 166 0.43 5.42 3.19
C VAL A 166 1.56 4.50 3.66
N GLU A 167 2.47 4.10 2.77
CA GLU A 167 3.65 3.32 3.18
C GLU A 167 4.57 4.12 4.08
N GLY A 168 4.77 5.42 3.81
CA GLY A 168 5.52 6.31 4.68
C GLY A 168 4.90 6.43 6.07
N LEU A 169 3.57 6.51 6.16
CA LEU A 169 2.82 6.52 7.42
C LEU A 169 2.98 5.22 8.19
N ALA A 170 2.93 4.07 7.50
CA ALA A 170 3.05 2.75 8.10
C ALA A 170 4.49 2.42 8.55
N ARG A 171 5.50 2.89 7.80
CA ARG A 171 6.92 2.60 8.03
C ARG A 171 7.60 3.61 8.95
N HIS A 172 6.90 4.64 9.44
CA HIS A 172 7.53 5.68 10.26
C HIS A 172 7.88 5.15 11.66
N ASP A 173 9.12 5.38 12.10
CA ASP A 173 9.72 4.89 13.36
C ASP A 173 8.93 5.21 14.64
N ARG A 174 7.95 6.13 14.59
CA ARG A 174 7.03 6.43 15.71
C ARG A 174 5.90 5.42 15.90
N PHE A 175 5.75 4.46 14.98
CA PHE A 175 4.85 3.31 15.16
C PHE A 175 5.50 2.15 15.94
N LEU A 176 6.82 2.24 16.18
CA LEU A 176 7.57 1.37 17.07
C LEU A 176 7.67 2.05 18.43
N ASN A 177 7.43 1.31 19.52
CA ASN A 177 7.61 1.89 20.85
C ASN A 177 9.08 2.29 21.03
N PRO A 178 9.40 3.28 21.90
CA PRO A 178 10.79 3.63 22.22
C PRO A 178 11.65 2.42 22.60
N CYS A 179 11.04 1.38 23.18
CA CYS A 179 11.65 0.09 23.49
C CYS A 179 12.10 -0.68 22.24
N ASP A 180 11.33 -0.65 21.17
CA ASP A 180 11.58 -1.35 19.91
C ASP A 180 12.64 -0.62 19.07
N VAL A 181 12.60 0.72 19.09
CA VAL A 181 13.68 1.55 18.52
C VAL A 181 14.97 1.35 19.31
N ALA A 182 14.91 1.32 20.64
CA ALA A 182 16.06 1.00 21.47
C ALA A 182 16.59 -0.41 21.21
N ALA A 183 15.72 -1.41 21.01
CA ALA A 183 16.11 -2.77 20.66
C ALA A 183 16.76 -2.84 19.26
N ALA A 184 16.25 -2.12 18.27
CA ALA A 184 16.84 -2.02 16.95
C ALA A 184 18.20 -1.30 16.99
N VAL A 185 18.31 -0.19 17.72
CA VAL A 185 19.57 0.51 17.95
C VAL A 185 20.56 -0.39 18.67
N LEU A 186 20.15 -1.04 19.76
CA LEU A 186 20.96 -2.01 20.52
C LEU A 186 21.44 -3.14 19.63
N ALA A 187 20.57 -3.70 18.79
CA ALA A 187 20.96 -4.73 17.83
C ALA A 187 22.04 -4.21 16.86
N VAL A 188 21.90 -2.99 16.34
CA VAL A 188 22.90 -2.37 15.44
C VAL A 188 24.24 -2.10 16.13
N ILE A 189 24.25 -1.59 17.36
CA ILE A 189 25.50 -1.32 18.10
C ILE A 189 26.16 -2.58 18.69
N SER A 190 25.39 -3.65 18.88
CA SER A 190 25.90 -4.95 19.34
C SER A 190 26.53 -5.76 18.20
N MET A 191 26.34 -5.36 16.95
CA MET A 191 26.93 -6.05 15.80
C MET A 191 28.44 -5.76 15.68
N PRO A 192 29.26 -6.76 15.30
CA PRO A 192 30.68 -6.56 15.04
C PRO A 192 30.90 -5.50 13.94
N ARG A 193 31.90 -4.64 14.12
CA ARG A 193 32.24 -3.59 13.15
C ARG A 193 32.57 -4.21 11.78
N GLY A 194 31.81 -3.82 10.75
CA GLY A 194 31.98 -4.29 9.37
C GLY A 194 30.70 -4.79 8.68
N ALA A 195 29.55 -4.83 9.36
CA ALA A 195 28.28 -5.18 8.72
C ALA A 195 27.67 -3.98 7.97
N HIS A 196 27.56 -4.08 6.64
CA HIS A 196 26.76 -3.16 5.82
C HIS A 196 25.33 -3.72 5.69
N VAL A 197 24.32 -2.91 6.02
CA VAL A 197 22.93 -3.24 5.70
C VAL A 197 22.61 -2.68 4.32
N THR A 198 22.37 -3.57 3.36
CA THR A 198 21.64 -3.28 2.13
C THR A 198 20.32 -4.04 2.23
N LEU A 199 19.19 -3.38 1.91
CA LEU A 199 17.91 -4.05 1.79
C LEU A 199 18.02 -5.12 0.69
N LEU A 200 18.11 -6.38 1.09
CA LEU A 200 18.11 -7.52 0.18
C LEU A 200 16.70 -8.10 0.15
N GLU A 201 15.93 -7.76 -0.88
CA GLU A 201 14.71 -8.50 -1.20
C GLU A 201 15.10 -9.83 -1.84
N ALA A 202 14.72 -10.94 -1.20
CA ALA A 202 14.87 -12.29 -1.71
C ALA A 202 13.48 -12.82 -2.09
N GLU A 203 13.28 -13.08 -3.38
CA GLU A 203 12.07 -13.74 -3.90
C GLU A 203 12.41 -15.21 -4.23
N PRO A 204 11.53 -16.18 -3.89
CA PRO A 204 11.68 -17.53 -4.41
C PRO A 204 11.22 -17.56 -5.87
N GLU A 205 12.17 -17.59 -6.81
CA GLU A 205 11.85 -17.96 -8.19
C GLU A 205 11.42 -19.45 -8.25
N ALA A 206 10.42 -19.73 -9.07
CA ALA A 206 9.94 -21.10 -9.35
C ALA A 206 11.09 -22.01 -9.83
N PRO A 207 11.01 -23.35 -9.65
CA PRO A 207 12.07 -24.26 -10.08
C PRO A 207 12.34 -24.12 -11.59
N LEU A 208 13.58 -23.82 -11.96
CA LEU A 208 14.01 -23.88 -13.35
C LEU A 208 14.00 -25.35 -13.80
N PRO A 209 13.45 -25.68 -14.98
CA PRO A 209 13.65 -27.00 -15.57
C PRO A 209 15.14 -27.24 -15.81
N ALA A 210 15.57 -28.49 -15.62
CA ALA A 210 16.97 -28.85 -15.38
C ALA A 210 17.95 -28.58 -16.55
N GLU A 211 17.49 -28.19 -17.74
CA GLU A 211 18.39 -27.94 -18.88
C GLU A 211 17.95 -26.74 -19.74
N ARG A 212 18.90 -25.85 -20.04
CA ARG A 212 18.75 -24.78 -21.05
C ARG A 212 18.94 -25.37 -22.45
N PRO A 213 18.06 -25.09 -23.43
CA PRO A 213 18.36 -25.36 -24.83
C PRO A 213 19.57 -24.51 -25.28
N ALA A 214 20.46 -25.10 -26.09
CA ALA A 214 21.61 -24.40 -26.66
C ALA A 214 21.17 -23.20 -27.52
N ARG A 215 21.98 -22.12 -27.49
CA ARG A 215 21.72 -20.89 -28.25
C ARG A 215 21.66 -21.21 -29.75
N GLY A 216 20.50 -21.00 -30.37
CA GLY A 216 20.23 -21.26 -31.79
C GLY A 216 18.85 -21.86 -32.08
N ALA A 217 18.14 -22.37 -31.08
CA ALA A 217 16.77 -22.85 -31.27
C ALA A 217 15.75 -21.69 -31.31
N ALA A 218 14.86 -21.74 -32.30
CA ALA A 218 13.78 -20.77 -32.47
C ALA A 218 12.80 -20.78 -31.29
N CYS A 219 12.33 -19.60 -30.89
CA CYS A 219 11.29 -19.44 -29.88
C CYS A 219 9.98 -20.11 -30.36
N PRO A 220 9.37 -21.05 -29.61
CA PRO A 220 8.19 -21.78 -30.08
C PRO A 220 6.90 -20.94 -30.07
N LEU A 221 6.92 -19.76 -29.43
CA LEU A 221 5.73 -18.94 -29.21
C LEU A 221 5.58 -17.77 -30.20
N ILE A 222 6.63 -17.49 -30.99
CA ILE A 222 6.60 -16.47 -32.04
C ILE A 222 7.45 -17.04 -33.17
N GLY A 223 6.80 -17.59 -34.20
CA GLY A 223 7.47 -18.11 -35.38
C GLY A 223 8.12 -16.97 -36.18
N GLY A 224 9.32 -16.55 -35.78
CA GLY A 224 10.11 -15.54 -36.48
C GLY A 224 11.40 -15.22 -35.73
N ALA A 225 12.55 -15.32 -36.39
CA ALA A 225 13.86 -15.02 -35.80
C ALA A 225 14.04 -13.50 -35.62
N CYS A 226 14.32 -13.07 -34.38
CA CYS A 226 14.71 -11.69 -34.08
C CYS A 226 16.16 -11.47 -34.52
N GLY A 227 16.33 -10.86 -35.69
CA GLY A 227 17.61 -10.38 -36.19
C GLY A 227 18.03 -9.06 -35.53
N SER A 228 19.35 -8.87 -35.44
CA SER A 228 20.05 -7.73 -34.84
C SER A 228 19.66 -6.36 -35.41
N GLY A 229 19.20 -5.45 -34.54
CA GLY A 229 18.98 -4.04 -34.84
C GLY A 229 19.30 -3.14 -33.62
N THR A 230 20.23 -2.22 -33.80
CA THR A 230 20.85 -1.26 -32.87
C THR A 230 19.89 -0.29 -32.17
N VAL A 231 20.13 0.04 -30.89
CA VAL A 231 19.91 1.39 -30.34
C VAL A 231 21.09 1.80 -29.46
N ARG A 232 21.86 2.80 -29.92
CA ARG A 232 22.93 3.48 -29.19
C ARG A 232 22.34 4.66 -28.40
N GLY A 233 22.87 4.92 -27.20
CA GLY A 233 22.60 6.17 -26.48
C GLY A 233 23.12 6.18 -25.04
N ALA A 234 24.43 5.99 -24.83
CA ALA A 234 25.05 6.18 -23.52
C ALA A 234 25.77 7.53 -23.48
N TRP A 235 25.35 8.39 -22.55
CA TRP A 235 26.03 9.63 -22.17
C TRP A 235 27.12 9.27 -21.14
N CYS A 236 28.38 9.63 -21.39
CA CYS A 236 29.48 9.43 -20.43
C CYS A 236 30.42 10.64 -20.43
N PRO A 237 30.74 11.25 -19.27
CA PRO A 237 31.47 12.51 -19.18
C PRO A 237 32.99 12.30 -19.14
N GLY A 238 33.73 13.24 -19.74
CA GLY A 238 35.09 13.62 -19.34
C GLY A 238 36.26 12.78 -19.87
N ARG A 239 37.00 13.39 -20.82
CA ARG A 239 38.49 13.51 -20.92
C ARG A 239 38.92 13.49 -22.40
N GLY A 240 39.39 14.64 -22.89
CA GLY A 240 40.22 14.70 -24.11
C GLY A 240 41.61 14.09 -23.86
N PRO A 241 42.41 13.83 -24.91
CA PRO A 241 43.10 14.94 -25.58
C PRO A 241 43.25 14.85 -27.11
N ARG A 242 43.28 16.04 -27.73
CA ARG A 242 44.04 16.46 -28.94
C ARG A 242 43.89 15.60 -30.22
N SER A 243 43.33 16.19 -31.27
CA SER A 243 44.12 16.70 -32.43
C SER A 243 43.23 17.32 -33.51
N SER A 244 43.74 18.46 -34.02
CA SER A 244 43.54 19.07 -35.34
C SER A 244 42.14 19.16 -35.95
N SER A 245 41.49 20.30 -35.73
CA SER A 245 41.10 21.29 -36.77
C SER A 245 39.89 22.09 -36.29
N CYS A 246 40.12 23.37 -35.98
CA CYS A 246 39.06 24.29 -35.58
C CYS A 246 39.35 25.64 -36.26
N PRO A 247 38.50 26.12 -37.17
CA PRO A 247 38.43 27.54 -37.50
C PRO A 247 37.68 28.26 -36.39
N LYS A 248 38.29 29.33 -35.86
CA LYS A 248 37.65 30.27 -34.93
C LYS A 248 36.64 31.15 -35.68
N VAL A 249 35.43 31.25 -35.14
CA VAL A 249 34.52 32.41 -35.22
C VAL A 249 33.68 32.30 -33.93
N GLY A 250 33.78 33.16 -32.91
CA GLY A 250 33.75 34.62 -32.96
C GLY A 250 32.29 35.06 -32.95
N ASP A 251 31.68 35.21 -31.77
CA ASP A 251 30.86 36.39 -31.41
C ASP A 251 29.95 36.14 -30.18
N THR A 252 30.26 36.94 -29.15
CA THR A 252 29.36 37.66 -28.25
C THR A 252 27.86 37.43 -28.36
N PHE A 253 27.25 37.10 -27.23
CA PHE A 253 25.91 37.58 -26.89
C PHE A 253 25.95 38.24 -25.50
N GLN A 254 25.49 39.50 -25.49
CA GLN A 254 25.05 40.25 -24.31
C GLN A 254 23.83 39.59 -23.67
#